data_AF-A0A0M2R6M2-F1
#
_entry.id   AF-A0A0M2R6M2-F1
#
_cell.length_a   1.000
_cell.length_b   1.000
_cell.length_c   1.000
_cell.angle_alpha   90.00
_cell.angle_beta   90.00
_cell.angle_gamma   90.00
#
_symmetry.space_group_name_H-M   'P 1'
#
loop_
_entity.id
_entity.type
_entity.pdbx_description
1 polymer ?
#
loop_
_entity_poly.entity_id
_entity_poly.type
_entity_poly.pdbx_seq_one_letter_code
_entity_poly.pdbx_strand_id
1 'polypeptide(L)'
;MKFRACKYYIIPFALWFSAFAGPINASEPSGFQSWEKSSLLQNWDQCGADYTPPDWCSELPDEIDIDKSYTHHRDTMEDNKKAEAERMLKAAKILESRIGAARNIQGGKLYKQDLITISKQATSGDKEAMELLAWMYVQGMMPKTKKDLDPNEAAYIWYGRAYLAGAKEAKENMDKIWPTLSVTQQRRIAKLFDQNNSR
;
A
#
# COMPACT_ATOMS: atom_id res chain seq x y z
N MET A 1 15.53 -45.92 31.60
CA MET A 1 15.27 -45.06 30.43
C MET A 1 14.60 -43.78 30.89
N LYS A 2 15.24 -42.62 30.74
CA LYS A 2 14.68 -41.32 31.14
C LYS A 2 14.15 -40.61 29.89
N PHE A 3 12.83 -40.51 29.76
CA PHE A 3 12.19 -39.68 28.74
C PHE A 3 12.27 -38.21 29.17
N ARG A 4 13.04 -37.40 28.45
CA ARG A 4 13.01 -35.95 28.59
C ARG A 4 11.83 -35.42 27.77
N ALA A 5 10.80 -34.94 28.47
CA ALA A 5 9.76 -34.12 27.89
C ALA A 5 10.34 -32.74 27.53
N CYS A 6 10.49 -32.45 26.24
CA CYS A 6 10.73 -31.09 25.77
C CYS A 6 9.44 -30.28 25.93
N LYS A 7 9.46 -29.33 26.86
CA LYS A 7 8.43 -28.28 26.99
C LYS A 7 8.53 -27.38 25.77
N TYR A 8 7.52 -27.41 24.91
CA TYR A 8 7.33 -26.39 23.87
C TYR A 8 6.82 -25.11 24.54
N TYR A 9 7.65 -24.07 24.51
CA TYR A 9 7.27 -22.74 24.94
C TYR A 9 6.45 -22.11 23.80
N ILE A 10 5.13 -22.08 23.97
CA ILE A 10 4.23 -21.32 23.12
C ILE A 10 4.45 -19.85 23.50
N ILE A 11 5.14 -19.10 22.64
CA ILE A 11 5.28 -17.65 22.79
C ILE A 11 3.93 -17.04 22.37
N PRO A 12 3.20 -16.36 23.27
CA PRO A 12 1.99 -15.66 22.89
C PRO A 12 2.40 -14.36 22.20
N PHE A 13 2.34 -14.34 20.87
CA PHE A 13 2.51 -13.09 20.10
C PHE A 13 1.21 -12.29 20.20
N ALA A 14 1.00 -11.67 21.36
CA ALA A 14 -0.01 -10.65 21.56
C ALA A 14 0.53 -9.31 21.03
N LEU A 15 0.11 -8.94 19.82
CA LEU A 15 0.21 -7.57 19.29
C LEU A 15 -1.14 -7.28 18.61
N TRP A 16 -2.09 -6.64 19.28
CA TRP A 16 -2.24 -5.17 19.36
C TRP A 16 -2.20 -4.51 17.98
N PHE A 17 -3.37 -4.48 17.35
CA PHE A 17 -3.68 -3.68 16.18
C PHE A 17 -3.66 -2.20 16.56
N SER A 18 -2.52 -1.55 16.43
CA SER A 18 -2.46 -0.09 16.39
C SER A 18 -2.73 0.36 14.95
N ALA A 19 -4.00 0.68 14.67
CA ALA A 19 -4.39 1.38 13.46
C ALA A 19 -3.80 2.80 13.47
N PHE A 20 -2.61 2.98 12.89
CA PHE A 20 -2.07 4.31 12.62
C PHE A 20 -2.72 4.85 11.34
N ALA A 21 -3.83 5.57 11.50
CA ALA A 21 -4.30 6.54 10.54
C ALA A 21 -3.38 7.78 10.64
N GLY A 22 -2.39 7.87 9.76
CA GLY A 22 -1.64 9.11 9.57
C GLY A 22 -2.52 10.17 8.89
N PRO A 23 -2.29 11.47 9.13
CA PRO A 23 -3.05 12.52 8.46
C PRO A 23 -2.69 12.51 6.97
N ILE A 24 -3.68 12.21 6.13
CA ILE A 24 -3.59 12.48 4.69
C ILE A 24 -3.65 14.01 4.58
N ASN A 25 -2.51 14.64 4.35
CA ASN A 25 -2.47 16.03 3.92
C ASN A 25 -3.19 16.10 2.57
N ALA A 26 -4.47 16.49 2.63
CA ALA A 26 -5.20 16.96 1.47
C ALA A 26 -4.40 18.15 0.92
N SER A 27 -3.78 17.95 -0.25
CA SER A 27 -3.25 19.07 -1.02
C SER A 27 -4.39 20.05 -1.26
N GLU A 28 -4.26 21.26 -0.72
CA GLU A 28 -5.20 22.35 -0.89
C GLU A 28 -5.54 22.52 -2.38
N PRO A 29 -6.83 22.62 -2.76
CA PRO A 29 -7.18 22.89 -4.14
C PRO A 29 -6.74 24.33 -4.48
N SER A 30 -5.81 24.41 -5.41
CA SER A 30 -5.35 25.65 -6.03
C SER A 30 -6.50 26.39 -6.71
N GLY A 31 -6.65 27.67 -6.39
CA GLY A 31 -7.30 28.66 -7.26
C GLY A 31 -8.82 28.74 -7.16
N PHE A 32 -9.31 29.58 -6.25
CA PHE A 32 -10.66 30.12 -6.27
C PHE A 32 -10.90 30.85 -7.61
N GLN A 33 -11.56 30.21 -8.58
CA GLN A 33 -12.14 30.90 -9.74
C GLN A 33 -13.54 31.41 -9.34
N SER A 34 -13.86 32.65 -9.75
CA SER A 34 -15.00 33.43 -9.30
C SER A 34 -16.34 32.86 -9.81
N TRP A 35 -16.91 31.91 -9.07
CA TRP A 35 -18.25 31.36 -9.33
C TRP A 35 -19.39 32.32 -8.98
N GLU A 36 -19.09 33.49 -8.40
CA GLU A 36 -20.08 34.50 -7.99
C GLU A 36 -21.01 34.96 -9.12
N LYS A 37 -20.56 34.96 -10.37
CA LYS A 37 -21.37 35.36 -11.53
C LYS A 37 -22.21 34.24 -12.15
N SER A 38 -22.08 32.99 -11.68
CA SER A 38 -22.85 31.85 -12.23
C SER A 38 -24.36 31.97 -12.01
N SER A 39 -24.79 32.76 -11.03
CA SER A 39 -26.20 33.10 -10.79
C SER A 39 -26.83 33.95 -11.90
N LEU A 40 -26.05 34.75 -12.64
CA LEU A 40 -26.54 35.59 -13.75
C LEU A 40 -27.02 34.74 -14.95
N LEU A 41 -26.48 33.53 -15.11
CA LEU A 41 -26.87 32.61 -16.18
C LEU A 41 -28.25 31.97 -15.95
N GLN A 42 -28.83 32.05 -14.74
CA GLN A 42 -30.15 31.48 -14.46
C GLN A 42 -31.30 32.20 -15.19
N ASN A 43 -31.08 33.45 -15.61
CA ASN A 43 -32.08 34.30 -16.27
C ASN A 43 -31.70 34.63 -17.73
N TRP A 44 -30.80 33.85 -18.34
CA TRP A 44 -30.27 34.14 -19.68
C TRP A 44 -31.36 34.21 -20.76
N ASP A 45 -32.47 33.51 -20.56
CA ASP A 45 -33.67 33.56 -21.41
C ASP A 45 -34.27 34.98 -21.53
N GLN A 46 -34.01 35.86 -20.57
CA GLN A 46 -34.45 37.27 -20.60
C GLN A 46 -33.65 38.14 -21.58
N CYS A 47 -32.48 37.68 -22.03
CA CYS A 47 -31.61 38.42 -22.96
C CYS A 47 -31.97 38.21 -24.44
N GLY A 48 -32.84 37.23 -24.75
CA GLY A 48 -33.26 36.89 -26.12
C GLY A 48 -34.70 37.28 -26.47
N ALA A 49 -35.39 38.01 -25.60
CA ALA A 49 -36.77 38.41 -25.81
C ALA A 49 -36.89 39.70 -26.66
N ASP A 50 -38.03 39.89 -27.33
CA ASP A 50 -38.31 41.00 -28.27
C ASP A 50 -38.38 42.42 -27.63
N TYR A 51 -37.92 42.59 -26.38
CA TYR A 51 -37.88 43.86 -25.67
C TYR A 51 -36.44 44.26 -25.33
N THR A 52 -36.23 45.54 -24.99
CA THR A 52 -34.91 46.06 -24.62
C THR A 52 -34.27 45.20 -23.52
N PRO A 53 -33.18 44.48 -23.80
CA PRO A 53 -32.63 43.55 -22.83
C PRO A 53 -32.10 44.32 -21.60
N PRO A 54 -32.18 43.74 -20.40
CA PRO A 54 -31.58 44.32 -19.20
C PRO A 54 -30.09 44.63 -19.38
N ASP A 55 -29.60 45.70 -18.76
CA ASP A 55 -28.21 46.15 -18.91
C ASP A 55 -27.18 45.07 -18.56
N TRP A 56 -27.50 44.20 -17.60
CA TRP A 56 -26.64 43.09 -17.18
C TRP A 56 -26.47 42.01 -18.26
N CYS A 57 -27.33 41.93 -19.27
CA CYS A 57 -27.17 41.01 -20.39
C CYS A 57 -25.89 41.28 -21.19
N SER A 58 -25.41 42.53 -21.18
CA SER A 58 -24.13 42.89 -21.81
C SER A 58 -22.89 42.44 -21.02
N GLU A 59 -23.07 42.01 -19.77
CA GLU A 59 -22.00 41.46 -18.93
C GLU A 59 -21.87 39.93 -19.04
N LEU A 60 -22.76 39.28 -19.80
CA LEU A 60 -22.68 37.85 -20.05
C LEU A 60 -21.52 37.53 -21.02
N PRO A 61 -20.78 36.45 -20.79
CA PRO A 61 -19.72 36.03 -21.69
C PRO A 61 -20.29 35.56 -23.03
N ASP A 62 -19.65 35.96 -24.14
CA ASP A 62 -20.04 35.59 -25.51
C ASP A 62 -19.91 34.07 -25.77
N GLU A 63 -19.00 33.39 -25.06
CA GLU A 63 -18.82 31.94 -25.12
C GLU A 63 -18.85 31.32 -23.71
N ILE A 64 -19.64 30.25 -23.55
CA ILE A 64 -19.67 29.45 -22.33
C ILE A 64 -18.71 28.28 -22.50
N ASP A 65 -17.57 28.35 -21.82
CA ASP A 65 -16.62 27.24 -21.75
C ASP A 65 -17.20 26.12 -20.86
N ILE A 66 -17.72 25.07 -21.49
CA ILE A 66 -18.36 23.93 -20.82
C ILE A 66 -17.37 23.22 -19.89
N ASP A 67 -16.08 23.21 -20.23
CA ASP A 67 -15.02 22.58 -19.42
C ASP A 67 -14.75 23.38 -18.13
N LYS A 68 -15.13 24.67 -18.09
CA LYS A 68 -15.14 25.52 -16.90
C LYS A 68 -16.51 25.65 -16.24
N SER A 69 -17.50 24.83 -16.63
CA SER A 69 -18.83 24.87 -16.01
C SER A 69 -18.82 24.23 -14.61
N TYR A 70 -19.69 24.75 -13.72
CA TYR A 70 -19.86 24.17 -12.37
C TYR A 70 -20.31 22.70 -12.42
N THR A 71 -21.15 22.35 -13.40
CA THR A 71 -21.59 20.97 -13.65
C THR A 71 -20.42 20.08 -14.03
N HIS A 72 -19.56 20.52 -14.96
CA HIS A 72 -18.37 19.74 -15.32
C HIS A 72 -17.39 19.59 -14.15
N HIS A 73 -17.16 20.67 -13.39
CA HIS A 73 -16.33 20.60 -12.18
C HIS A 73 -16.91 19.64 -11.14
N ARG A 74 -18.21 19.71 -10.86
CA ARG A 74 -18.91 18.81 -9.93
C ARG A 74 -18.82 17.36 -10.39
N ASP A 75 -19.12 17.09 -11.65
CA ASP A 75 -19.11 15.74 -12.21
C ASP A 75 -17.67 15.16 -12.19
N THR A 76 -16.66 15.99 -12.51
CA THR A 76 -15.24 15.62 -12.39
C THR A 76 -14.84 15.32 -10.94
N MET A 77 -15.36 16.08 -9.97
CA MET A 77 -15.12 15.82 -8.54
C MET A 77 -15.80 14.53 -8.06
N GLU A 78 -17.00 14.22 -8.55
CA GLU A 78 -17.69 12.96 -8.26
C GLU A 78 -16.95 11.77 -8.87
N ASP A 79 -16.50 11.88 -10.12
CA ASP A 79 -15.70 10.86 -10.79
C ASP A 79 -14.35 10.63 -10.08
N ASN A 80 -13.69 11.69 -9.64
CA ASN A 80 -12.46 11.60 -8.86
C ASN A 80 -12.69 10.90 -7.52
N LYS A 81 -13.76 11.25 -6.79
CA LYS A 81 -14.14 10.57 -5.53
C LYS A 81 -14.45 9.10 -5.75
N LYS A 82 -15.14 8.76 -6.83
CA LYS A 82 -15.45 7.36 -7.19
C LYS A 82 -14.18 6.59 -7.53
N ALA A 83 -13.29 7.16 -8.34
CA ALA A 83 -12.02 6.55 -8.67
C ALA A 83 -11.13 6.36 -7.43
N GLU A 84 -11.13 7.32 -6.51
CA GLU A 84 -10.44 7.21 -5.22
C GLU A 84 -11.05 6.08 -4.36
N ALA A 85 -12.38 6.03 -4.23
CA ALA A 85 -13.07 4.97 -3.49
C ALA A 85 -12.77 3.58 -4.08
N GLU A 86 -12.71 3.45 -5.40
CA GLU A 86 -12.34 2.20 -6.07
C GLU A 86 -10.88 1.80 -5.76
N ARG A 87 -9.95 2.76 -5.73
CA ARG A 87 -8.55 2.51 -5.33
C ARG A 87 -8.46 2.08 -3.87
N MET A 88 -9.18 2.75 -2.97
CA MET A 88 -9.25 2.39 -1.55
C MET A 88 -9.85 1.00 -1.35
N LEU A 89 -10.94 0.67 -2.04
CA LEU A 89 -11.57 -0.65 -1.98
C LEU A 89 -10.61 -1.74 -2.47
N LYS A 90 -9.88 -1.48 -3.55
CA LYS A 90 -8.85 -2.40 -4.06
C LYS A 90 -7.73 -2.60 -3.05
N ALA A 91 -7.27 -1.53 -2.39
CA ALA A 91 -6.27 -1.62 -1.33
C ALA A 91 -6.79 -2.40 -0.11
N ALA A 92 -8.04 -2.18 0.30
CA ALA A 92 -8.68 -2.91 1.39
C ALA A 92 -8.79 -4.41 1.10
N LYS A 93 -9.17 -4.80 -0.12
CA LYS A 93 -9.19 -6.23 -0.53
C LYS A 93 -7.81 -6.88 -0.48
N ILE A 94 -6.78 -6.15 -0.90
CA ILE A 94 -5.39 -6.63 -0.82
C ILE A 94 -4.99 -6.86 0.64
N LEU A 95 -5.29 -5.90 1.52
CA LEU A 95 -5.03 -5.98 2.95
C LEU A 95 -5.78 -7.14 3.61
N GLU A 96 -7.06 -7.32 3.32
CA GLU A 96 -7.87 -8.42 3.85
C GLU A 96 -7.30 -9.79 3.44
N SER A 97 -6.95 -9.96 2.16
CA SER A 97 -6.33 -11.19 1.68
C SER A 97 -4.99 -11.49 2.36
N ARG A 98 -4.19 -10.44 2.64
CA ARG A 98 -2.93 -10.57 3.38
C ARG A 98 -3.18 -11.06 4.80
N ILE A 99 -4.15 -10.46 5.50
CA ILE A 99 -4.50 -10.81 6.88
C ILE A 99 -5.02 -12.26 6.93
N GLY A 100 -5.87 -12.65 5.99
CA GLY A 100 -6.35 -14.03 5.86
C GLY A 100 -5.20 -15.03 5.66
N ALA A 101 -4.30 -14.73 4.72
CA ALA A 101 -3.12 -15.54 4.46
C ALA A 101 -2.20 -15.63 5.70
N ALA A 102 -1.92 -14.51 6.35
CA ALA A 102 -1.11 -14.44 7.57
C ALA A 102 -1.72 -15.29 8.70
N ARG A 103 -3.04 -15.25 8.89
CA ARG A 103 -3.73 -16.06 9.91
C ARG A 103 -3.60 -17.56 9.63
N ASN A 104 -3.75 -17.99 8.38
CA ASN A 104 -3.57 -19.40 8.00
C ASN A 104 -2.13 -19.86 8.29
N ILE A 105 -1.15 -19.03 7.92
CA ILE A 105 0.27 -19.32 8.05
C ILE A 105 0.70 -19.38 9.52
N GLN A 106 0.24 -18.43 10.35
CA GLN A 106 0.45 -18.47 11.79
C GLN A 106 -0.22 -19.69 12.44
N GLY A 107 -1.34 -20.15 11.88
CA GLY A 107 -1.99 -21.41 12.24
C GLY A 107 -1.29 -22.67 11.72
N GLY A 108 -0.13 -22.53 11.06
CA GLY A 108 0.69 -23.63 10.55
C GLY A 108 0.24 -24.19 9.19
N LYS A 109 -0.72 -23.55 8.51
CA LYS A 109 -1.21 -24.00 7.19
C LYS A 109 -0.73 -23.04 6.10
N LEU A 110 0.14 -23.53 5.21
CA LEU A 110 0.55 -22.78 4.03
C LEU A 110 -0.21 -23.26 2.79
N TYR A 111 -1.18 -22.48 2.33
CA TYR A 111 -1.83 -22.72 1.05
C TYR A 111 -1.00 -22.12 -0.09
N LYS A 112 -1.03 -22.76 -1.27
CA LYS A 112 -0.31 -22.27 -2.46
C LYS A 112 -0.75 -20.84 -2.86
N GLN A 113 -2.04 -20.54 -2.72
CA GLN A 113 -2.61 -19.22 -3.03
C GLN A 113 -2.12 -18.15 -2.05
N ASP A 114 -2.02 -18.47 -0.77
CA ASP A 114 -1.51 -17.57 0.27
C ASP A 114 -0.03 -17.23 0.00
N LEU A 115 0.77 -18.25 -0.35
CA LEU A 115 2.17 -18.04 -0.72
C LEU A 115 2.31 -17.10 -1.93
N ILE A 116 1.49 -17.28 -2.97
CA ILE A 116 1.51 -16.42 -4.15
C ILE A 116 1.12 -14.99 -3.80
N THR A 117 0.08 -14.82 -2.99
CA THR A 117 -0.42 -13.52 -2.54
C THR A 117 0.64 -12.76 -1.75
N ILE A 118 1.23 -13.40 -0.74
CA ILE A 118 2.29 -12.80 0.09
C ILE A 118 3.53 -12.52 -0.73
N SER A 119 3.96 -13.44 -1.59
CA SER A 119 5.12 -13.23 -2.46
C SER A 119 4.91 -12.00 -3.36
N LYS A 120 3.72 -11.84 -3.94
CA LYS A 120 3.39 -10.69 -4.78
C LYS A 120 3.43 -9.38 -3.99
N GLN A 121 2.84 -9.35 -2.79
CA GLN A 121 2.83 -8.17 -1.93
C GLN A 121 4.24 -7.80 -1.45
N ALA A 122 5.03 -8.80 -1.04
CA ALA A 122 6.43 -8.61 -0.66
C ALA A 122 7.26 -8.04 -1.83
N THR A 123 7.03 -8.52 -3.06
CA THR A 123 7.71 -7.95 -4.24
C THR A 123 7.24 -6.53 -4.61
N SER A 124 6.03 -6.13 -4.22
CA SER A 124 5.53 -4.77 -4.46
C SER A 124 5.96 -3.75 -3.41
N GLY A 125 6.74 -4.13 -2.40
CA GLY A 125 7.23 -3.21 -1.37
C GLY A 125 6.49 -3.28 -0.04
N ASP A 126 5.54 -4.19 0.13
CA ASP A 126 4.79 -4.34 1.38
C ASP A 126 5.69 -4.94 2.48
N LYS A 127 6.03 -4.11 3.47
CA LYS A 127 7.01 -4.46 4.50
C LYS A 127 6.52 -5.61 5.39
N GLU A 128 5.22 -5.67 5.73
CA GLU A 128 4.68 -6.74 6.55
C GLU A 128 4.67 -8.08 5.78
N ALA A 129 4.38 -8.05 4.48
CA ALA A 129 4.46 -9.22 3.62
C ALA A 129 5.91 -9.71 3.47
N MET A 130 6.89 -8.79 3.39
CA MET A 130 8.31 -9.16 3.39
C MET A 130 8.73 -9.85 4.69
N GLU A 131 8.34 -9.33 5.85
CA GLU A 131 8.63 -9.95 7.15
C GLU A 131 7.98 -11.32 7.29
N LEU A 132 6.72 -11.44 6.87
CA LEU A 132 6.01 -12.72 6.91
C LEU A 132 6.68 -13.75 6.00
N LEU A 133 7.08 -13.34 4.78
CA LEU A 133 7.79 -14.21 3.85
C LEU A 133 9.15 -14.65 4.43
N ALA A 134 9.89 -13.73 5.05
CA ALA A 134 11.15 -14.04 5.74
C ALA A 134 10.95 -15.04 6.88
N TRP A 135 9.91 -14.84 7.70
CA TRP A 135 9.55 -15.75 8.78
C TRP A 135 9.22 -17.15 8.25
N MET A 136 8.49 -17.25 7.14
CA MET A 136 8.17 -18.54 6.51
C MET A 136 9.42 -19.33 6.08
N TYR A 137 10.47 -18.63 5.63
CA TYR A 137 11.77 -19.25 5.35
C TYR A 137 12.42 -19.80 6.63
N VAL A 138 12.42 -19.02 7.73
CA VAL A 138 12.97 -19.46 9.03
C VAL A 138 12.22 -20.68 9.57
N GLN A 139 10.90 -20.70 9.44
CA GLN A 139 10.07 -21.83 9.88
C GLN A 139 10.17 -23.05 8.96
N GLY A 140 10.89 -22.97 7.84
CA GLY A 140 10.97 -24.06 6.87
C GLY A 140 9.63 -24.37 6.19
N MET A 141 8.69 -23.42 6.19
CA MET A 141 7.37 -23.58 5.56
C MET A 141 7.44 -23.45 4.03
N MET A 142 8.53 -22.89 3.51
CA MET A 142 8.70 -22.66 2.09
C MET A 142 8.82 -23.99 1.33
N PRO A 143 8.07 -24.17 0.22
CA PRO A 143 8.21 -25.36 -0.60
C PRO A 143 9.63 -25.48 -1.13
N LYS A 144 10.18 -26.70 -1.15
CA LYS A 144 11.52 -26.96 -1.68
C LYS A 144 11.56 -26.53 -3.16
N THR A 145 12.36 -25.52 -3.46
CA THR A 145 12.58 -25.08 -4.85
C THR A 145 13.88 -25.66 -5.40
N LYS A 146 14.04 -25.68 -6.73
CA LYS A 146 15.29 -26.08 -7.38
C LYS A 146 16.42 -25.04 -7.25
N LYS A 147 16.15 -23.89 -6.62
CA LYS A 147 17.17 -22.86 -6.38
C LYS A 147 17.85 -23.13 -5.04
N ASP A 148 19.16 -23.28 -5.09
CA ASP A 148 20.07 -23.50 -3.95
C ASP A 148 20.27 -22.25 -3.08
N LEU A 149 19.23 -21.47 -2.81
CA LEU A 149 19.33 -20.44 -1.79
C LEU A 149 18.95 -21.06 -0.45
N ASP A 150 19.90 -21.06 0.48
CA ASP A 150 19.70 -21.56 1.83
C ASP A 150 18.54 -20.79 2.51
N PRO A 151 17.67 -21.46 3.28
CA PRO A 151 16.52 -20.81 3.91
C PRO A 151 16.89 -19.64 4.82
N ASN A 152 18.00 -19.71 5.57
CA ASN A 152 18.41 -18.62 6.46
C ASN A 152 18.98 -17.44 5.66
N GLU A 153 19.70 -17.71 4.56
CA GLU A 153 20.14 -16.66 3.63
C GLU A 153 18.94 -15.96 2.98
N ALA A 154 17.94 -16.72 2.53
CA ALA A 154 16.71 -16.18 1.96
C ALA A 154 15.92 -15.35 2.98
N ALA A 155 15.77 -15.85 4.20
CA ALA A 155 15.11 -15.16 5.30
C ALA A 155 15.80 -13.83 5.61
N TYR A 156 17.14 -13.83 5.73
CA TYR A 156 17.90 -12.61 6.00
C TYR A 156 17.69 -11.55 4.92
N ILE A 157 17.72 -11.95 3.64
CA ILE A 157 17.49 -11.02 2.53
C ILE A 157 16.10 -10.39 2.61
N TRP A 158 15.07 -11.17 2.91
CA TRP A 158 13.71 -10.64 3.03
C TRP A 158 13.52 -9.75 4.24
N TYR A 159 14.09 -10.10 5.40
CA TYR A 159 14.10 -9.18 6.55
C TYR A 159 14.88 -7.90 6.26
N GLY A 160 16.02 -7.99 5.57
CA GLY A 160 16.79 -6.80 5.16
C GLY A 160 16.01 -5.87 4.24
N ARG A 161 15.24 -6.43 3.29
CA ARG A 161 14.32 -5.64 2.45
C ARG A 161 13.20 -4.99 3.27
N ALA A 162 12.61 -5.74 4.20
CA ALA A 162 11.60 -5.19 5.11
C ALA A 162 12.14 -4.04 5.96
N TYR A 163 13.36 -4.18 6.47
CA TYR A 163 14.05 -3.14 7.23
C TYR A 163 14.25 -1.87 6.41
N LEU A 164 14.73 -2.00 5.17
CA LEU A 164 14.88 -0.87 4.24
C LEU A 164 13.53 -0.24 3.86
N ALA A 165 12.46 -1.01 3.84
CA ALA A 165 11.08 -0.52 3.65
C ALA A 165 10.47 0.09 4.93
N GLY A 166 11.22 0.17 6.03
CA GLY A 166 10.82 0.83 7.28
C GLY A 166 10.25 -0.09 8.37
N ALA A 167 10.32 -1.41 8.23
CA ALA A 167 10.00 -2.35 9.30
C ALA A 167 11.18 -2.48 10.26
N LYS A 168 11.21 -1.66 11.32
CA LYS A 168 12.33 -1.60 12.26
C LYS A 168 12.53 -2.92 13.04
N GLU A 169 11.44 -3.64 13.28
CA GLU A 169 11.40 -4.92 14.01
C GLU A 169 12.13 -6.04 13.24
N ALA A 170 12.19 -5.97 11.91
CA ALA A 170 12.97 -6.88 11.08
C ALA A 170 14.43 -6.99 11.51
N LYS A 171 15.02 -5.90 12.04
CA LYS A 171 16.42 -5.88 12.50
C LYS A 171 16.68 -6.91 13.60
N GLU A 172 15.77 -7.06 14.56
CA GLU A 172 15.93 -8.04 15.64
C GLU A 172 15.99 -9.47 15.10
N ASN A 173 15.24 -9.76 14.04
CA ASN A 173 15.24 -11.06 13.39
C ASN A 173 16.48 -11.25 12.52
N MET A 174 16.96 -10.20 11.85
CA MET A 174 18.24 -10.22 11.13
C MET A 174 19.40 -10.53 12.07
N ASP A 175 19.47 -9.87 13.23
CA ASP A 175 20.53 -10.04 14.21
C ASP A 175 20.55 -11.46 14.79
N LYS A 176 19.39 -12.14 14.89
CA LYS A 176 19.30 -13.55 15.26
C LYS A 176 19.80 -14.49 14.17
N ILE A 177 19.58 -14.16 12.90
CA ILE A 177 19.96 -15.01 11.76
C ILE A 177 21.42 -14.82 11.37
N TRP A 178 21.96 -13.60 11.44
CA TRP A 178 23.32 -13.29 10.97
C TRP A 178 24.43 -14.22 11.49
N PRO A 179 24.47 -14.58 12.79
CA PRO A 179 25.49 -15.48 13.34
C PRO A 179 25.37 -16.92 12.84
N THR A 180 24.20 -17.32 12.31
CA THR A 180 23.95 -18.67 11.78
C THR A 180 24.40 -18.84 10.33
N LEU A 181 24.69 -17.72 9.65
CA LEU A 181 25.13 -17.71 8.26
C LEU A 181 26.64 -17.97 8.17
N SER A 182 27.05 -18.76 7.20
CA SER A 182 28.46 -18.91 6.85
C SER A 182 29.05 -17.60 6.30
N VAL A 183 30.37 -17.46 6.40
CA VAL A 183 31.10 -16.29 5.86
C VAL A 183 30.81 -16.07 4.38
N THR A 184 30.68 -17.15 3.59
CA THR A 184 30.34 -17.06 2.16
C THR A 184 28.95 -16.48 1.94
N GLN A 185 27.96 -16.89 2.74
CA GLN A 185 26.60 -16.34 2.69
C GLN A 185 26.58 -14.87 3.08
N GLN A 186 27.23 -14.50 4.19
CA GLN A 186 27.34 -13.12 4.65
C GLN A 186 27.94 -12.20 3.57
N ARG A 187 29.00 -12.65 2.88
CA ARG A 187 29.61 -11.90 1.77
C ARG A 187 28.67 -11.73 0.57
N ARG A 188 27.92 -12.77 0.20
CA ARG A 188 26.93 -12.67 -0.89
C ARG A 188 25.83 -11.67 -0.55
N ILE A 189 25.33 -11.72 0.68
CA ILE A 189 24.31 -10.81 1.19
C ILE A 189 24.82 -9.36 1.20
N ALA A 190 26.01 -9.10 1.75
CA ALA A 190 26.60 -7.77 1.78
C ALA A 190 26.71 -7.18 0.36
N LYS A 191 27.29 -7.96 -0.57
CA LYS A 191 27.39 -7.57 -1.99
C LYS A 191 26.01 -7.25 -2.61
N LEU A 192 24.98 -8.03 -2.27
CA LEU A 192 23.63 -7.83 -2.80
C LEU A 192 23.02 -6.50 -2.33
N PHE A 193 23.23 -6.11 -1.07
CA PHE A 193 22.72 -4.84 -0.56
C PHE A 193 23.57 -3.64 -1.00
N ASP A 194 24.89 -3.80 -1.11
CA ASP A 194 25.78 -2.75 -1.63
C ASP A 194 25.43 -2.36 -3.08
N GLN A 195 25.18 -3.34 -3.95
CA GLN A 195 24.81 -3.12 -5.35
C GLN A 195 23.46 -2.41 -5.52
N ASN A 196 22.54 -2.60 -4.57
CA ASN A 196 21.22 -1.98 -4.64
C ASN A 196 21.22 -0.56 -4.07
N ASN A 197 22.21 -0.18 -3.25
CA ASN A 197 22.37 1.18 -2.73
C ASN A 197 23.08 2.13 -3.69
N SER A 198 23.68 1.62 -4.77
CA SER A 198 24.39 2.40 -5.79
C SER A 198 23.54 2.77 -7.01
N ARG A 199 22.22 2.56 -6.96
CA ARG A 199 21.24 2.92 -8.00
C ARG A 199 20.24 3.92 -7.46
#